data_AF-A0A661WVJ7-F1
#
_entry.id   AF-A0A661WVJ7-F1
#
_cell.length_a   1.000
_cell.length_b   1.000
_cell.length_c   1.000
_cell.angle_alpha   90.00
_cell.angle_beta   90.00
_cell.angle_gamma   90.00
#
_symmetry.space_group_name_H-M   'P 1'
#
loop_
_entity.id
_entity.type
_entity.pdbx_description
1 polymer ?
#
loop_
_entity_poly.entity_id
_entity_poly.type
_entity_poly.pdbx_seq_one_letter_code
_entity_poly.pdbx_strand_id
1 'polypeptide(L)' 'MYGAERQLLKPLFNKNKKGKNCRWTKKLVIERLKSIRRNKCTICGVESKIITEPDQEQEEILKLIGITL' A
#
# COMPACT_ATOMS: atom_id res chain seq x y z
N MET A 1 1.81 -17.32 11.83
CA MET A 1 3.06 -16.82 11.21
C MET A 1 3.00 -15.30 11.15
N TYR A 2 3.86 -14.58 11.88
CA TYR A 2 4.01 -13.12 11.72
C TYR A 2 5.22 -12.90 10.82
N GLY A 3 5.00 -12.52 9.56
CA GLY A 3 6.06 -12.38 8.57
C GLY A 3 6.83 -11.06 8.67
N ALA A 4 7.85 -10.94 7.82
CA ALA A 4 8.76 -9.80 7.70
C ALA A 4 8.04 -8.45 7.52
N GLU A 5 6.79 -8.46 7.02
CA GLU A 5 5.97 -7.26 6.82
C GLU A 5 5.73 -6.48 8.12
N ARG A 6 5.68 -7.17 9.26
CA ARG A 6 5.44 -6.52 10.56
C ARG A 6 6.65 -5.74 11.04
N GLN A 7 7.86 -6.10 10.61
CA GLN A 7 9.08 -5.36 10.95
C GLN A 7 9.24 -4.12 10.06
N LEU A 8 8.96 -4.26 8.77
CA LEU A 8 9.06 -3.17 7.78
C LEU A 8 8.05 -2.04 8.05
N LEU A 9 6.85 -2.39 8.50
CA LEU A 9 5.80 -1.42 8.83
C LEU A 9 5.89 -0.87 10.27
N LYS A 10 6.88 -1.29 11.08
CA LYS A 10 7.08 -0.75 12.44
C LYS A 10 7.12 0.78 12.49
N PRO A 11 7.83 1.49 11.58
CA PRO A 11 7.86 2.95 11.59
C PRO A 11 6.47 3.56 11.41
N LEU A 12 5.61 2.93 10.60
CA LEU A 12 4.24 3.36 10.37
C LEU A 12 3.39 3.21 11.63
N PHE A 13 3.53 2.07 12.33
CA PHE A 13 2.80 1.80 13.57
C PHE A 13 3.32 2.59 14.77
N ASN A 14 4.61 2.94 14.81
CA ASN A 14 5.20 3.77 15.86
C ASN A 14 4.72 5.23 15.79
N LYS A 15 4.31 5.71 14.61
CA LYS A 15 3.67 7.02 14.43
C LYS A 15 2.23 7.09 14.96
N ASN A 16 1.63 5.97 15.38
CA ASN A 16 0.27 5.97 15.89
C ASN A 16 0.16 6.59 17.28
N LYS A 17 -0.89 7.39 17.48
CA LYS A 17 -1.33 7.77 18.83
C LYS A 17 -2.06 6.58 19.47
N LYS A 18 -1.96 6.44 20.80
CA LYS A 18 -2.66 5.40 21.55
C LYS A 18 -4.19 5.58 21.49
N GLY A 19 -4.93 4.48 21.58
CA GLY A 19 -6.40 4.48 21.63
C GLY A 19 -7.07 4.78 20.29
N LYS A 20 -8.19 5.52 20.33
CA LYS A 20 -9.04 5.81 19.14
C LYS A 20 -8.34 6.62 18.04
N ASN A 21 -7.16 7.18 18.31
CA ASN A 21 -6.35 7.95 17.35
C ASN A 21 -5.26 7.11 16.66
N CYS A 22 -5.36 5.78 16.76
CA CYS A 22 -4.49 4.85 16.06
C CYS A 22 -4.89 4.79 14.58
N ARG A 23 -4.19 5.58 13.74
CA ARG A 23 -4.45 5.66 12.29
C ARG A 23 -4.12 4.35 11.59
N TRP A 24 -2.96 3.77 11.86
CA TRP A 24 -2.42 2.65 11.11
C TRP A 24 -2.66 1.30 11.77
N THR A 25 -3.41 0.43 11.09
CA THR A 25 -3.53 -0.99 11.45
C THR A 25 -3.09 -1.85 10.27
N LYS A 26 -2.71 -3.11 10.52
CA LYS A 26 -2.37 -4.05 9.42
C LYS A 26 -3.51 -4.14 8.41
N LYS A 27 -4.77 -4.16 8.87
CA LYS A 27 -5.96 -4.18 8.01
C LYS A 27 -6.02 -2.94 7.13
N LEU A 28 -5.84 -1.74 7.70
CA LEU A 28 -5.87 -0.51 6.91
C LEU A 28 -4.73 -0.45 5.88
N VAL A 29 -3.52 -0.88 6.22
CA VAL A 29 -2.40 -0.93 5.27
C VAL A 29 -2.73 -1.83 4.08
N ILE A 30 -3.28 -3.01 4.33
CA ILE A 30 -3.71 -3.93 3.26
C ILE A 30 -4.80 -3.29 2.39
N GLU A 31 -5.80 -2.65 3.00
CA GLU A 31 -6.87 -1.97 2.26
C GLU A 31 -6.32 -0.82 1.39
N ARG A 32 -5.35 -0.04 1.89
CA ARG A 32 -4.70 1.02 1.10
C ARG A 32 -3.83 0.46 -0.02
N LEU A 33 -3.17 -0.68 0.14
CA LEU A 33 -2.39 -1.28 -0.95
C LEU A 33 -3.28 -1.98 -2.00
N LYS A 34 -4.46 -2.50 -1.62
CA LYS A 34 -5.41 -3.12 -2.57
C LYS A 34 -5.94 -2.17 -3.64
N SER A 35 -5.94 -0.86 -3.40
CA SER A 35 -6.32 0.10 -4.44
C SER A 35 -5.25 0.27 -5.52
N ILE A 36 -4.01 -0.19 -5.29
CA ILE A 36 -2.98 -0.26 -6.33
C ILE A 36 -3.24 -1.49 -7.19
N ARG A 37 -3.59 -1.28 -8.46
CA ARG A 37 -3.95 -2.36 -9.38
C ARG A 37 -3.17 -2.20 -10.68
N ARG A 38 -2.75 -3.33 -11.25
CA ARG A 38 -2.27 -3.38 -12.63
C ARG A 38 -3.32 -4.08 -13.47
N ASN A 39 -4.03 -3.33 -14.30
CA ASN A 39 -5.03 -3.87 -15.21
C ASN A 39 -4.49 -3.87 -16.63
N LYS A 40 -4.62 -5.02 -17.31
CA LYS A 40 -4.53 -5.06 -18.77
C LYS A 40 -5.92 -4.77 -19.31
N CYS A 41 -6.10 -3.64 -19.95
CA CYS A 41 -7.36 -3.22 -20.53
C CYS A 41 -7.19 -3.04 -22.03
N THR A 42 -8.09 -3.60 -22.81
CA THR A 42 -8.16 -3.30 -24.24
C THR A 42 -9.07 -2.07 -24.42
N ILE A 43 -8.48 -0.92 -24.73
CA ILE A 43 -9.23 0.31 -25.02
C ILE A 43 -9.18 0.51 -26.53
N CYS A 44 -10.34 0.52 -27.19
CA CYS A 44 -10.45 0.69 -28.64
C CYS A 44 -9.58 -0.29 -29.46
N GLY A 45 -9.44 -1.55 -29.00
CA GLY A 45 -8.63 -2.57 -29.67
C GLY A 45 -7.13 -2.53 -29.36
N VAL A 46 -6.65 -1.56 -28.56
CA VAL A 46 -5.26 -1.45 -28.14
C VAL A 46 -5.09 -2.00 -26.72
N GLU A 47 -4.19 -2.97 -26.54
CA GLU A 47 -3.81 -3.46 -25.22
C GLU A 47 -3.06 -2.38 -24.44
N SER A 48 -3.72 -1.81 -23.44
CA SER A 48 -3.19 -0.81 -22.53
C SER A 48 -2.94 -1.42 -21.15
N LYS A 49 -1.74 -1.20 -20.61
CA LYS A 49 -1.44 -1.50 -19.20
C LYS A 49 -1.74 -0.26 -18.37
N ILE A 50 -2.83 -0.29 -17.62
CA ILE A 50 -3.14 0.77 -16.64
C ILE A 50 -2.54 0.34 -15.31
N ILE A 51 -1.48 1.01 -14.88
CA ILE A 51 -0.95 0.92 -13.53
C ILE A 51 -1.53 2.09 -12.76
N THR A 52 -2.21 1.82 -11.64
CA THR A 52 -2.66 2.90 -10.77
C THR A 52 -1.44 3.53 -10.13
N GLU A 53 -1.24 4.84 -10.33
CA GLU A 53 -0.19 5.58 -9.65
C GLU A 53 -0.50 5.60 -8.14
N PRO A 54 0.47 5.26 -7.29
CA PRO A 54 0.27 5.28 -5.85
C PRO A 54 0.10 6.72 -5.37
N ASP A 55 -0.86 6.94 -4.48
CA ASP A 55 -0.94 8.20 -3.75
C ASP A 55 0.22 8.34 -2.73
N GLN A 56 0.39 9.53 -2.16
CA GLN A 56 1.49 9.83 -1.24
C GLN A 56 1.58 8.86 -0.04
N GLU A 57 0.45 8.41 0.50
CA GLU A 57 0.47 7.45 1.61
C GLU A 57 0.86 6.05 1.14
N GLN A 58 0.35 5.63 -0.02
CA GLN A 58 0.70 4.37 -0.63
C GLN A 58 2.20 4.33 -0.97
N GLU A 59 2.77 5.43 -1.46
CA GLU A 59 4.22 5.54 -1.68
C GLU A 59 5.02 5.38 -0.39
N GLU A 60 4.61 6.03 0.70
CA GLU A 60 5.31 5.88 1.99
C GLU A 60 5.28 4.42 2.47
N ILE A 61 4.14 3.75 2.31
CA ILE A 61 4.01 2.33 2.66
C ILE A 61 4.90 1.47 1.74
N LEU A 62 4.89 1.71 0.42
CA LEU A 62 5.71 1.01 -0.56
C LEU A 62 7.21 1.18 -0.30
N LYS A 63 7.66 2.39 0.04
CA LYS A 63 9.04 2.70 0.44
C LYS A 63 9.46 1.93 1.68
N LEU A 64 8.58 1.84 2.70
CA LEU A 64 8.87 1.09 3.93
C LEU A 64 8.99 -0.41 3.69
N ILE A 65 8.24 -0.97 2.74
CA ILE A 65 8.32 -2.40 2.38
C ILE A 65 9.36 -2.70 1.28
N GLY A 66 10.00 -1.67 0.71
CA GLY A 66 11.03 -1.81 -0.31
C GLY A 66 10.51 -2.23 -1.69
N ILE A 67 9.26 -1.86 -2.05
CA ILE A 67 8.65 -2.19 -3.34
C ILE A 67 8.54 -0.93 -4.21
N THR A 68 8.91 -1.04 -5.48
CA THR A 68 8.67 -0.04 -6.54
C THR A 68 7.69 -0.61 -7.57
N LEU A 69 6.73 0.20 -8.01
CA LEU A 69 5.71 -0.18 -9.00
C LEU A 69 6.18 -0.04 -10.44
#